data_AF-A0A7S3BK56-F1
#
_entry.id   AF-A0A7S3BK56-F1
#
_cell.length_a   1.000
_cell.length_b   1.000
_cell.length_c   1.000
_cell.angle_alpha   90.00
_cell.angle_beta   90.00
_cell.angle_gamma   90.00
#
_symmetry.space_group_name_H-M   'P 1'
#
loop_
_entity.id
_entity.type
_entity.pdbx_description
1 polymer ?
#
loop_
_entity_poly.entity_id
_entity_poly.type
_entity_poly.pdbx_seq_one_letter_code
_entity_poly.pdbx_strand_id
1 'polypeptide(L)'
;HAFLMRSSEELFPTQDSLPPLPLPALADTCERYLDTCRPLLTEEQLAHTKQILDEFCRSGGDGEELQAMLEERAANSKNWMEEWWEQLAYLRTRTTMAIHINWFGVIPDWGLEVDLTNVQTAALLLSSMLQLMATLEAGAWPVEKLRGNPLDMHQFTRLWGMTRVPCEGSDQLVQSADSKHIIILRDGAAVAVDIFDSAGKPLGLQQLKQQVQAALDAASLGYLDDQSIGAGDAHSNVSLLTALGRDDWASERDRLQQSAVNAKSLQMVETALFCMSFDRGRPDSKEESARLSHGGEGRNKWFDKS
;
A
#
# COMPACT_ATOMS: atom_id res chain seq x y z
N HIS A 1 -18.47 -14.29 -18.73
CA HIS A 1 -18.44 -14.14 -17.27
C HIS A 1 -17.90 -12.76 -16.96
N ALA A 2 -18.64 -11.96 -16.18
CA ALA A 2 -18.15 -10.67 -15.70
C ALA A 2 -16.94 -10.91 -14.78
N PHE A 3 -15.88 -10.12 -14.95
CA PHE A 3 -14.70 -10.15 -14.08
C PHE A 3 -15.13 -9.68 -12.68
N LEU A 4 -14.87 -10.47 -11.64
CA LEU A 4 -15.18 -10.14 -10.24
C LEU A 4 -13.88 -10.37 -9.46
N MET A 5 -13.28 -9.32 -8.87
CA MET A 5 -12.07 -9.50 -8.06
C MET A 5 -12.43 -10.14 -6.74
N ARG A 6 -12.61 -11.45 -6.79
CA ARG A 6 -12.68 -12.31 -5.63
C ARG A 6 -11.38 -13.08 -5.57
N SER A 7 -10.25 -12.37 -5.44
CA SER A 7 -9.02 -13.00 -4.96
C SER A 7 -9.27 -13.43 -3.52
N SER A 8 -9.75 -14.67 -3.37
CA SER A 8 -9.99 -15.32 -2.09
C SER A 8 -8.75 -16.12 -1.73
N GLU A 9 -8.48 -16.28 -0.43
CA GLU A 9 -7.46 -17.20 0.07
C GLU A 9 -7.65 -18.63 -0.48
N GLU A 10 -8.90 -19.02 -0.77
CA GLU A 10 -9.27 -20.31 -1.38
C GLU A 10 -8.63 -20.56 -2.76
N LEU A 11 -8.17 -19.50 -3.43
CA LEU A 11 -7.47 -19.61 -4.71
C LEU A 11 -6.00 -20.04 -4.55
N PHE A 12 -5.48 -20.06 -3.32
CA PHE A 12 -4.10 -20.42 -3.01
C PHE A 12 -4.04 -21.80 -2.32
N PRO A 13 -3.63 -22.87 -3.04
CA PRO A 13 -3.84 -24.25 -2.61
C PRO A 13 -3.05 -24.65 -1.35
N THR A 14 -2.06 -23.86 -0.92
CA THR A 14 -1.23 -24.16 0.25
C THR A 14 -1.66 -23.44 1.51
N GLN A 15 -2.57 -22.46 1.42
CA GLN A 15 -2.92 -21.53 2.51
C GLN A 15 -3.39 -22.27 3.78
N ASP A 16 -4.20 -23.33 3.60
CA ASP A 16 -4.68 -24.15 4.72
C ASP A 16 -3.60 -25.01 5.38
N SER A 17 -2.58 -25.39 4.61
CA SER A 17 -1.50 -26.29 5.04
C SER A 17 -0.30 -25.59 5.68
N LEU A 18 -0.28 -24.25 5.65
CA LEU A 18 0.81 -23.47 6.26
C LEU A 18 0.83 -23.68 7.78
N PRO A 19 2.03 -23.84 8.38
CA PRO A 19 2.14 -23.94 9.83
C PRO A 19 1.75 -22.60 10.49
N PRO A 20 1.24 -22.64 11.73
CA PRO A 20 1.00 -21.42 12.48
C PRO A 20 2.31 -20.67 12.75
N LEU A 21 2.22 -19.35 12.95
CA LEU A 21 3.37 -18.52 13.32
C LEU A 21 3.93 -19.00 14.67
N PRO A 22 5.21 -19.43 14.74
CA PRO A 22 5.78 -19.93 15.98
C PRO A 22 5.84 -18.82 17.04
N LEU A 23 5.63 -19.22 18.30
CA LEU A 23 5.88 -18.38 19.46
C LEU A 23 7.17 -18.87 20.14
N PRO A 24 8.27 -18.09 20.14
CA PRO A 24 9.51 -18.46 20.81
C PRO A 24 9.31 -18.59 22.32
N ALA A 25 10.12 -19.43 22.97
CA ALA A 25 10.16 -19.49 24.42
C ALA A 25 10.63 -18.15 25.01
N LEU A 26 10.10 -17.78 26.17
CA LEU A 26 10.48 -16.55 26.87
C LEU A 26 12.00 -16.48 27.10
N ALA A 27 12.60 -17.55 27.61
CA ALA A 27 14.03 -17.61 27.89
C ALA A 27 14.89 -17.39 26.63
N ASP A 28 14.55 -18.03 25.52
CA ASP A 28 15.25 -17.88 24.24
C ASP A 28 15.13 -16.43 23.73
N THR A 29 13.97 -15.80 23.92
CA THR A 29 13.75 -14.39 23.58
C THR A 29 14.61 -13.46 24.46
N CYS A 30 14.64 -13.68 25.78
CA CYS A 30 15.44 -12.91 26.73
C CYS A 30 16.95 -13.00 26.39
N GLU A 31 17.46 -14.20 26.09
CA GLU A 31 18.85 -14.43 25.72
C GLU A 31 19.22 -13.72 24.40
N ARG A 32 18.43 -13.94 23.35
CA ARG A 32 18.68 -13.33 22.03
C ARG A 32 18.59 -11.80 22.06
N TYR A 33 17.68 -11.26 22.86
CA TYR A 33 17.57 -9.81 23.06
C TYR A 33 18.85 -9.26 23.71
N LEU A 34 19.35 -9.90 24.77
CA LEU A 34 20.59 -9.47 25.44
C LEU A 34 21.80 -9.52 24.50
N ASP A 35 21.92 -10.59 23.70
CA ASP A 35 22.99 -10.70 22.71
C ASP A 35 22.90 -9.64 21.61
N THR A 36 21.70 -9.25 21.21
CA THR A 36 21.47 -8.15 20.26
C THR A 36 21.82 -6.79 20.86
N CYS A 37 21.61 -6.60 22.16
CA CYS A 37 21.98 -5.39 22.89
C CYS A 37 23.48 -5.26 23.13
N ARG A 38 24.22 -6.38 23.27
CA ARG A 38 25.65 -6.40 23.60
C ARG A 38 26.53 -5.45 22.77
N PRO A 39 26.42 -5.37 21.43
CA PRO A 39 27.23 -4.41 20.65
C PRO A 39 26.76 -2.96 20.74
N LEU A 40 25.60 -2.68 21.33
CA LEU A 40 24.98 -1.35 21.39
C LEU A 40 25.15 -0.67 22.75
N LEU A 41 25.46 -1.45 23.80
CA LEU A 41 25.48 -1.01 25.19
C LEU A 41 26.90 -1.01 25.77
N THR A 42 27.13 -0.14 26.75
CA THR A 42 28.30 -0.26 27.62
C THR A 42 28.16 -1.46 28.56
N GLU A 43 29.26 -1.92 29.16
CA GLU A 43 29.23 -3.03 30.12
C GLU A 43 28.27 -2.78 31.30
N GLU A 44 28.23 -1.54 31.81
CA GLU A 44 27.31 -1.16 32.89
C GLU A 44 25.85 -1.22 32.45
N GLN A 45 25.53 -0.69 31.25
CA GLN A 45 24.18 -0.73 30.69
C GLN A 45 23.75 -2.16 30.37
N LEU A 46 24.67 -2.99 29.88
CA LEU A 46 24.41 -4.40 29.59
C LEU A 46 24.13 -5.18 30.87
N ALA A 47 24.93 -4.97 31.92
CA ALA A 47 24.72 -5.59 33.22
C ALA A 47 23.36 -5.20 33.83
N HIS A 48 23.00 -3.91 33.75
CA HIS A 48 21.68 -3.43 34.18
C HIS A 48 20.54 -4.05 33.35
N THR A 49 20.69 -4.11 32.02
CA THR A 49 19.69 -4.72 31.13
C THR A 49 19.52 -6.21 31.44
N LYS A 50 20.61 -6.93 31.69
CA LYS A 50 20.56 -8.32 32.12
C LYS A 50 19.79 -8.49 33.42
N GLN A 51 20.04 -7.63 34.42
CA GLN A 51 19.30 -7.69 35.69
C GLN A 51 17.79 -7.52 35.49
N ILE A 52 17.37 -6.57 34.65
CA ILE A 52 15.95 -6.37 34.32
C ILE A 52 15.37 -7.63 33.67
N LEU A 53 16.09 -8.25 32.72
CA LEU A 53 15.63 -9.48 32.07
C LEU A 53 15.56 -10.64 33.08
N ASP A 54 16.54 -10.79 33.96
CA ASP A 54 16.51 -11.82 35.00
C ASP A 54 15.28 -11.64 35.91
N GLU A 55 14.92 -10.40 36.27
CA GLU A 55 13.72 -10.08 37.05
C GLU A 55 12.41 -10.31 36.27
N PHE A 56 12.40 -10.03 34.96
CA PHE A 56 11.25 -10.23 34.07
C PHE A 56 10.98 -11.71 33.81
N CYS A 57 12.04 -12.50 33.55
CA CYS A 57 11.94 -13.91 33.16
C CYS A 57 11.99 -14.88 34.37
N ARG A 58 12.01 -14.37 35.62
CA ARG A 58 11.97 -15.21 36.85
C ARG A 58 10.61 -15.88 37.02
N SER A 59 10.57 -16.98 37.77
CA SER A 59 9.32 -17.63 38.14
C SER A 59 8.42 -16.69 38.96
N GLY A 60 7.17 -16.52 38.52
CA GLY A 60 6.21 -15.56 39.05
C GLY A 60 6.51 -14.10 38.68
N GLY A 61 7.40 -13.85 37.72
CA GLY A 61 7.64 -12.51 37.15
C GLY A 61 6.68 -12.20 35.99
N ASP A 62 6.60 -10.92 35.63
CA ASP A 62 5.68 -10.41 34.60
C ASP A 62 5.85 -11.12 33.25
N GLY A 63 7.06 -11.55 32.89
CA GLY A 63 7.32 -12.25 31.64
C GLY A 63 6.63 -13.59 31.55
N GLU A 64 6.51 -14.33 32.65
CA GLU A 64 5.80 -15.63 32.67
C GLU A 64 4.29 -15.44 32.46
N GLU A 65 3.71 -14.42 33.11
CA GLU A 65 2.28 -14.08 32.94
C GLU A 65 1.99 -13.63 31.49
N LEU A 66 2.81 -12.72 30.94
CA LEU A 66 2.63 -12.23 29.58
C LEU A 66 2.87 -13.34 28.53
N GLN A 67 3.85 -14.21 28.75
CA GLN A 67 4.10 -15.36 27.87
C GLN A 67 2.89 -16.31 27.87
N ALA A 68 2.28 -16.59 29.02
CA ALA A 68 1.09 -17.43 29.10
C ALA A 68 -0.09 -16.84 28.30
N MET A 69 -0.28 -15.52 28.36
CA MET A 69 -1.29 -14.82 27.54
C MET A 69 -1.00 -14.93 26.04
N LEU A 70 0.28 -14.84 25.63
CA LEU A 70 0.69 -15.02 24.24
C LEU A 70 0.48 -16.47 23.77
N GLU A 71 0.76 -17.45 24.62
CA GLU A 71 0.56 -18.87 24.34
C GLU A 71 -0.93 -19.20 24.15
N GLU A 72 -1.80 -18.66 25.01
CA GLU A 72 -3.25 -18.77 24.83
C GLU A 72 -3.70 -18.15 23.50
N ARG A 73 -3.19 -16.96 23.15
CA ARG A 73 -3.52 -16.32 21.87
C ARG A 73 -3.01 -17.14 20.68
N ALA A 74 -1.79 -17.66 20.75
CA ALA A 74 -1.19 -18.50 19.71
C ALA A 74 -1.89 -19.85 19.53
N ALA A 75 -2.45 -20.41 20.61
CA ALA A 75 -3.25 -21.63 20.52
C ALA A 75 -4.59 -21.42 19.77
N ASN A 76 -5.10 -20.18 19.75
CA ASN A 76 -6.40 -19.83 19.18
C ASN A 76 -6.32 -19.08 17.84
N SER A 77 -5.13 -18.90 17.25
CA SER A 77 -4.94 -18.24 15.94
C SER A 77 -3.79 -18.86 15.13
N LYS A 78 -3.93 -18.95 13.80
CA LYS A 78 -2.81 -19.32 12.91
C LYS A 78 -1.68 -18.28 12.95
N ASN A 79 -2.02 -17.00 13.16
CA ASN A 79 -1.07 -15.91 13.28
C ASN A 79 -1.46 -15.03 14.47
N TRP A 80 -0.76 -15.21 15.59
CA TRP A 80 -1.04 -14.46 16.81
C TRP A 80 -0.64 -12.97 16.73
N MET A 81 0.20 -12.61 15.75
CA MET A 81 0.80 -11.29 15.63
C MET A 81 0.11 -10.40 14.57
N GLU A 82 -0.52 -10.98 13.54
CA GLU A 82 -1.05 -10.26 12.35
C GLU A 82 -1.84 -9.00 12.71
N GLU A 83 -2.90 -9.14 13.52
CA GLU A 83 -3.76 -8.04 13.93
C GLU A 83 -2.96 -6.94 14.67
N TRP A 84 -2.09 -7.33 15.59
CA TRP A 84 -1.29 -6.37 16.35
C TRP A 84 -0.23 -5.68 15.49
N TRP A 85 0.38 -6.40 14.56
CA TRP A 85 1.34 -5.83 13.62
C TRP A 85 0.65 -4.81 12.72
N GLU A 86 -0.48 -5.17 12.12
CA GLU A 86 -1.25 -4.27 11.26
C GLU A 86 -1.71 -3.02 12.03
N GLN A 87 -2.28 -3.21 13.22
CA GLN A 87 -2.79 -2.12 14.03
C GLN A 87 -1.68 -1.23 14.59
N LEU A 88 -0.70 -1.80 15.29
CA LEU A 88 0.29 -1.04 16.05
C LEU A 88 1.43 -0.51 15.18
N ALA A 89 1.91 -1.28 14.19
CA ALA A 89 2.99 -0.82 13.33
C ALA A 89 2.50 0.16 12.25
N TYR A 90 1.27 -0.02 11.74
CA TYR A 90 0.77 0.76 10.61
C TYR A 90 -0.45 1.62 10.94
N LEU A 91 -1.60 1.04 11.28
CA LEU A 91 -2.87 1.78 11.26
C LEU A 91 -3.01 2.83 12.37
N ARG A 92 -2.43 2.57 13.54
CA ARG A 92 -2.39 3.51 14.68
C ARG A 92 -1.18 4.43 14.66
N THR A 93 -0.23 4.21 13.77
CA THR A 93 0.89 5.13 13.56
C THR A 93 0.38 6.42 12.92
N ARG A 94 0.58 7.56 13.59
CA ARG A 94 0.00 8.86 13.19
C ARG A 94 0.94 9.76 12.38
N THR A 95 2.14 9.29 12.04
CA THR A 95 3.10 10.02 11.19
C THR A 95 2.67 10.04 9.71
N THR A 96 3.30 10.89 8.90
CA THR A 96 3.07 10.88 7.45
C THR A 96 3.51 9.56 6.81
N MET A 97 2.65 9.00 5.96
CA MET A 97 3.01 7.76 5.23
C MET A 97 3.96 8.01 4.07
N ALA A 98 3.91 9.20 3.47
CA ALA A 98 4.61 9.52 2.23
C ALA A 98 6.12 9.24 2.29
N ILE A 99 6.75 9.42 3.45
CA ILE A 99 8.19 9.23 3.66
C ILE A 99 8.48 8.12 4.67
N HIS A 100 7.73 8.04 5.77
CA HIS A 100 8.10 7.18 6.88
C HIS A 100 7.59 5.74 6.75
N ILE A 101 6.58 5.49 5.90
CA ILE A 101 5.93 4.18 5.79
C ILE A 101 5.98 3.64 4.36
N ASN A 102 5.68 4.46 3.35
CA ASN A 102 5.58 3.99 1.97
C ASN A 102 6.97 3.70 1.40
N TRP A 103 7.09 2.53 0.76
CA TRP A 103 8.29 2.13 0.02
C TRP A 103 8.08 2.39 -1.46
N PHE A 104 9.19 2.62 -2.17
CA PHE A 104 9.19 2.76 -3.62
C PHE A 104 10.28 1.88 -4.22
N GLY A 105 10.09 1.54 -5.49
CA GLY A 105 11.09 0.87 -6.31
C GLY A 105 11.20 1.56 -7.66
N VAL A 106 12.39 1.51 -8.26
CA VAL A 106 12.61 1.93 -9.64
C VAL A 106 12.78 0.67 -10.47
N ILE A 107 11.89 0.45 -11.43
CA ILE A 107 12.03 -0.63 -12.39
C ILE A 107 13.21 -0.27 -13.30
N PRO A 108 14.25 -1.13 -13.41
CA PRO A 108 15.36 -0.84 -14.31
C PRO A 108 14.89 -0.85 -15.77
N ASP A 109 15.69 -0.33 -16.68
CA ASP A 109 15.37 -0.32 -18.11
C ASP A 109 15.44 -1.71 -18.78
N TRP A 110 15.96 -2.73 -18.07
CA TRP A 110 16.15 -4.13 -18.50
C TRP A 110 16.76 -4.29 -19.91
N GLY A 111 17.43 -3.26 -20.44
CA GLY A 111 17.90 -3.22 -21.83
C GLY A 111 16.79 -3.29 -22.89
N LEU A 112 15.55 -2.92 -22.55
CA LEU A 112 14.46 -2.83 -23.52
C LEU A 112 14.70 -1.64 -24.46
N GLU A 113 15.25 -1.91 -25.65
CA GLU A 113 15.41 -0.94 -26.73
C GLU A 113 14.07 -0.70 -27.46
N VAL A 114 13.05 -0.24 -26.74
CA VAL A 114 11.76 0.09 -27.34
C VAL A 114 11.48 1.57 -27.12
N ASP A 115 11.50 2.34 -28.22
CA ASP A 115 11.13 3.76 -28.22
C ASP A 115 9.60 3.89 -28.12
N LEU A 116 9.09 3.69 -26.91
CA LEU A 116 7.68 3.82 -26.59
C LEU A 116 7.40 5.18 -25.98
N THR A 117 6.33 5.80 -26.46
CA THR A 117 5.73 6.95 -25.78
C THR A 117 5.19 6.55 -24.40
N ASN A 118 5.09 7.49 -23.46
CA ASN A 118 4.51 7.25 -22.13
C ASN A 118 3.12 6.61 -22.19
N VAL A 119 2.30 6.99 -23.18
CA VAL A 119 0.96 6.42 -23.40
C VAL A 119 1.03 4.95 -23.83
N GLN A 120 1.95 4.60 -24.72
CA GLN A 120 2.15 3.23 -25.15
C GLN A 120 2.68 2.36 -24.00
N THR A 121 3.66 2.86 -23.24
CA THR A 121 4.21 2.18 -22.06
C THR A 121 3.13 1.96 -20.99
N ALA A 122 2.35 2.99 -20.67
CA ALA A 122 1.25 2.89 -19.72
C ALA A 122 0.19 1.86 -20.16
N ALA A 123 -0.21 1.87 -21.42
CA ALA A 123 -1.20 0.92 -21.92
C ALA A 123 -0.68 -0.53 -21.90
N LEU A 124 0.62 -0.75 -22.16
CA LEU A 124 1.24 -2.08 -22.02
C LEU A 124 1.29 -2.50 -20.55
N LEU A 125 1.67 -1.60 -19.63
CA LEU A 125 1.67 -1.87 -18.19
C LEU A 125 0.26 -2.24 -17.71
N LEU A 126 -0.77 -1.47 -18.08
CA LEU A 126 -2.17 -1.77 -17.76
C LEU A 126 -2.60 -3.12 -18.32
N SER A 127 -2.25 -3.43 -19.57
CA SER A 127 -2.55 -4.73 -20.17
C SER A 127 -1.90 -5.88 -19.40
N SER A 128 -0.66 -5.72 -18.95
CA SER A 128 0.05 -6.71 -18.14
C SER A 128 -0.56 -6.85 -16.74
N MET A 129 -0.95 -5.74 -16.11
CA MET A 129 -1.64 -5.76 -14.81
C MET A 129 -2.99 -6.47 -14.89
N LEU A 130 -3.79 -6.22 -15.95
CA LEU A 130 -5.05 -6.91 -16.20
C LEU A 130 -4.86 -8.43 -16.41
N GLN A 131 -3.78 -8.84 -17.08
CA GLN A 131 -3.42 -10.26 -17.21
C GLN A 131 -3.02 -10.88 -15.87
N LEU A 132 -2.25 -10.15 -15.05
CA LEU A 132 -1.89 -10.58 -13.69
C LEU A 132 -3.14 -10.76 -12.82
N MET A 133 -4.06 -9.80 -12.83
CA MET A 133 -5.33 -9.91 -12.09
C MET A 133 -6.12 -11.13 -12.55
N ALA A 134 -6.27 -11.35 -13.86
CA ALA A 134 -6.96 -12.53 -14.39
C ALA A 134 -6.27 -13.85 -14.01
N THR A 135 -4.94 -13.86 -13.93
CA THR A 135 -4.17 -15.04 -13.52
C THR A 135 -4.39 -15.35 -12.04
N LEU A 136 -4.42 -14.33 -11.18
CA LEU A 136 -4.71 -14.45 -9.75
C LEU A 136 -6.15 -14.92 -9.52
N GLU A 137 -7.13 -14.32 -10.19
CA GLU A 137 -8.54 -14.73 -10.10
C GLU A 137 -8.79 -16.16 -10.57
N ALA A 138 -8.02 -16.63 -11.55
CA ALA A 138 -8.10 -18.00 -12.03
C ALA A 138 -7.42 -19.02 -11.10
N GLY A 139 -6.80 -18.59 -9.99
CA GLY A 139 -5.99 -19.45 -9.12
C GLY A 139 -4.77 -20.04 -9.86
N ALA A 140 -4.32 -19.38 -10.93
CA ALA A 140 -3.25 -19.87 -11.80
C ALA A 140 -1.88 -19.31 -11.43
N TRP A 141 -1.80 -18.39 -10.46
CA TRP A 141 -0.52 -17.89 -9.98
C TRP A 141 0.23 -18.98 -9.21
N PRO A 142 1.51 -19.23 -9.52
CA PRO A 142 2.30 -20.23 -8.80
C PRO A 142 2.41 -19.91 -7.30
N VAL A 143 2.43 -20.95 -6.47
CA VAL A 143 2.72 -20.79 -5.05
C VAL A 143 4.14 -20.25 -4.87
N GLU A 144 4.28 -19.10 -4.24
CA GLU A 144 5.58 -18.51 -3.91
C GLU A 144 6.30 -19.36 -2.88
N LYS A 145 7.63 -19.48 -3.03
CA LYS A 145 8.44 -20.34 -2.16
C LYS A 145 9.73 -19.66 -1.75
N LEU A 146 10.09 -19.79 -0.47
CA LEU A 146 11.42 -19.43 0.04
C LEU A 146 12.17 -20.70 0.44
N ARG A 147 13.32 -20.93 -0.22
CA ARG A 147 14.15 -22.13 0.00
C ARG A 147 13.34 -23.44 -0.09
N GLY A 148 12.39 -23.49 -1.03
CA GLY A 148 11.52 -24.65 -1.27
C GLY A 148 10.25 -24.73 -0.41
N ASN A 149 10.12 -23.92 0.64
CA ASN A 149 8.94 -23.90 1.50
C ASN A 149 7.88 -22.93 0.94
N PRO A 150 6.60 -23.34 0.85
CA PRO A 150 5.50 -22.43 0.51
C PRO A 150 5.44 -21.20 1.42
N LEU A 151 5.10 -20.06 0.84
CA LEU A 151 4.83 -18.81 1.55
C LEU A 151 3.32 -18.57 1.67
N ASP A 152 2.96 -17.74 2.65
CA ASP A 152 1.64 -17.13 2.75
C ASP A 152 1.36 -16.27 1.50
N MET A 153 0.17 -16.45 0.91
CA MET A 153 -0.25 -15.73 -0.28
C MET A 153 -1.40 -14.76 -0.02
N HIS A 154 -1.81 -14.59 1.25
CA HIS A 154 -2.94 -13.72 1.63
C HIS A 154 -2.76 -12.29 1.13
N GLN A 155 -1.53 -11.78 1.15
CA GLN A 155 -1.23 -10.42 0.71
C GLN A 155 -1.60 -10.15 -0.76
N PHE A 156 -1.61 -11.19 -1.62
CA PHE A 156 -2.06 -11.05 -3.00
C PHE A 156 -3.54 -10.68 -3.12
N THR A 157 -4.35 -10.99 -2.10
CA THR A 157 -5.76 -10.61 -2.06
C THR A 157 -5.95 -9.10 -1.91
N ARG A 158 -4.91 -8.37 -1.48
CA ARG A 158 -4.96 -6.94 -1.14
C ARG A 158 -4.25 -6.03 -2.16
N LEU A 159 -3.83 -6.59 -3.30
CA LEU A 159 -3.10 -5.83 -4.34
C LEU A 159 -3.96 -4.77 -5.03
N TRP A 160 -5.28 -4.98 -5.11
CA TRP A 160 -6.16 -4.17 -5.95
C TRP A 160 -7.35 -3.65 -5.17
N GLY A 161 -7.78 -2.45 -5.54
CA GLY A 161 -8.99 -1.84 -4.98
C GLY A 161 -8.82 -1.44 -3.51
N MET A 162 -7.60 -1.45 -2.99
CA MET A 162 -7.31 -1.26 -1.58
C MET A 162 -6.91 0.20 -1.30
N THR A 163 -7.43 0.76 -0.22
CA THR A 163 -7.03 2.10 0.23
C THR A 163 -7.02 2.19 1.75
N ARG A 164 -6.09 2.98 2.28
CA ARG A 164 -6.02 3.30 3.70
C ARG A 164 -6.76 4.61 3.97
N VAL A 165 -7.98 4.51 4.45
CA VAL A 165 -8.80 5.66 4.82
C VAL A 165 -8.30 6.24 6.15
N PRO A 166 -7.95 7.53 6.22
CA PRO A 166 -7.55 8.16 7.47
C PRO A 166 -8.75 8.26 8.43
N CYS A 167 -8.55 7.89 9.69
CA CYS A 167 -9.54 8.09 10.75
C CYS A 167 -8.82 8.54 12.03
N GLU A 168 -9.53 9.21 12.94
CA GLU A 168 -8.96 9.66 14.21
C GLU A 168 -8.44 8.48 15.04
N GLY A 169 -7.17 8.55 15.46
CA GLY A 169 -6.52 7.57 16.32
C GLY A 169 -6.13 6.24 15.65
N SER A 170 -6.87 5.76 14.65
CA SER A 170 -6.55 4.54 13.90
C SER A 170 -7.17 4.54 12.52
N ASP A 171 -6.35 4.42 11.49
CA ASP A 171 -6.81 4.33 10.10
C ASP A 171 -7.49 3.00 9.80
N GLN A 172 -8.21 2.95 8.67
CA GLN A 172 -8.90 1.75 8.20
C GLN A 172 -8.46 1.34 6.81
N LEU A 173 -8.38 0.04 6.63
CA LEU A 173 -8.09 -0.61 5.36
C LEU A 173 -9.42 -0.97 4.69
N VAL A 174 -9.71 -0.35 3.54
CA VAL A 174 -10.96 -0.54 2.79
C VAL A 174 -10.65 -1.09 1.40
N GLN A 175 -11.34 -2.16 1.03
CA GLN A 175 -11.20 -2.80 -0.28
C GLN A 175 -12.46 -2.68 -1.13
N SER A 176 -12.29 -2.33 -2.40
CA SER A 176 -13.33 -2.26 -3.43
C SER A 176 -13.13 -3.34 -4.49
N ALA A 177 -13.58 -4.56 -4.20
CA ALA A 177 -13.42 -5.74 -5.04
C ALA A 177 -14.06 -5.63 -6.44
N ASP A 178 -15.16 -4.88 -6.58
CA ASP A 178 -15.90 -4.81 -7.85
C ASP A 178 -15.49 -3.63 -8.74
N SER A 179 -14.43 -2.90 -8.37
CA SER A 179 -13.97 -1.73 -9.10
C SER A 179 -13.50 -2.06 -10.52
N LYS A 180 -13.75 -1.12 -11.43
CA LYS A 180 -13.46 -1.23 -12.87
C LYS A 180 -12.63 -0.07 -13.42
N HIS A 181 -12.25 0.85 -12.55
CA HIS A 181 -11.52 2.05 -12.94
C HIS A 181 -10.21 2.18 -12.17
N ILE A 182 -9.31 2.96 -12.74
CA ILE A 182 -8.11 3.45 -12.10
C ILE A 182 -8.19 4.97 -11.97
N ILE A 183 -7.28 5.56 -11.20
CA ILE A 183 -7.04 7.00 -11.26
C ILE A 183 -5.75 7.27 -12.01
N ILE A 184 -5.80 8.17 -13.00
CA ILE A 184 -4.61 8.75 -13.60
C ILE A 184 -4.34 10.10 -12.94
N LEU A 185 -3.13 10.25 -12.39
CA LEU A 185 -2.65 11.46 -11.72
C LEU A 185 -1.70 12.23 -12.64
N ARG A 186 -2.00 13.50 -12.92
CA ARG A 186 -1.17 14.37 -13.78
C ARG A 186 -1.28 15.83 -13.38
N ASP A 187 -0.16 16.46 -13.05
CA ASP A 187 -0.05 17.87 -12.68
C ASP A 187 -1.00 18.30 -11.54
N GLY A 188 -1.41 17.36 -10.68
CA GLY A 188 -2.41 17.56 -9.62
C GLY A 188 -3.84 17.18 -9.99
N ALA A 189 -4.10 16.87 -11.25
CA ALA A 189 -5.36 16.26 -11.68
C ALA A 189 -5.48 14.82 -11.22
N ALA A 190 -6.68 14.40 -10.85
CA ALA A 190 -7.07 13.01 -10.67
C ALA A 190 -8.22 12.69 -11.62
N VAL A 191 -7.97 11.84 -12.63
CA VAL A 191 -8.95 11.46 -13.64
C VAL A 191 -9.29 9.99 -13.49
N ALA A 192 -10.57 9.69 -13.27
CA ALA A 192 -11.06 8.31 -13.24
C ALA A 192 -11.15 7.74 -14.65
N VAL A 193 -10.63 6.53 -14.84
CA VAL A 193 -10.54 5.89 -16.15
C VAL A 193 -10.98 4.44 -16.05
N ASP A 194 -12.07 4.11 -16.75
CA ASP A 194 -12.52 2.71 -16.87
C ASP A 194 -11.54 1.91 -17.73
N ILE A 195 -11.09 0.77 -17.17
CA ILE A 195 -10.21 -0.19 -17.85
C ILE A 195 -10.93 -1.51 -18.17
N PHE A 196 -12.25 -1.56 -17.95
CA PHE A 196 -13.16 -2.61 -18.37
C PHE A 196 -14.29 -2.00 -19.21
N ASP A 197 -14.88 -2.80 -20.10
CA ASP A 197 -16.09 -2.42 -20.83
C ASP A 197 -17.37 -2.58 -19.97
N SER A 198 -18.51 -2.16 -20.53
CA SER A 198 -19.82 -2.27 -19.85
C SER A 198 -20.27 -3.71 -19.59
N ALA A 199 -19.65 -4.71 -20.21
CA ALA A 199 -19.88 -6.12 -19.93
C ALA A 199 -18.93 -6.67 -18.86
N GLY A 200 -18.05 -5.83 -18.30
CA GLY A 200 -17.06 -6.20 -17.29
C GLY A 200 -15.86 -6.96 -17.86
N LYS A 201 -15.59 -6.85 -19.17
CA LYS A 201 -14.41 -7.45 -19.80
C LYS A 201 -13.26 -6.44 -19.84
N PRO A 202 -12.01 -6.87 -19.55
CA PRO A 202 -10.83 -6.00 -19.70
C PRO A 202 -10.74 -5.37 -21.09
N LEU A 203 -10.42 -4.08 -21.16
CA LEU A 203 -10.20 -3.38 -22.42
C LEU A 203 -8.97 -3.92 -23.15
N GLY A 204 -9.02 -3.93 -24.48
CA GLY A 204 -7.87 -4.29 -25.31
C GLY A 204 -6.82 -3.17 -25.37
N LEU A 205 -5.60 -3.51 -25.77
CA LEU A 205 -4.45 -2.58 -25.79
C LEU A 205 -4.72 -1.24 -26.51
N GLN A 206 -5.44 -1.26 -27.63
CA GLN A 206 -5.78 -0.02 -28.37
C GLN A 206 -6.77 0.86 -27.61
N GLN A 207 -7.76 0.25 -26.94
CA GLN A 207 -8.73 0.97 -26.11
C GLN A 207 -8.03 1.55 -24.88
N LEU A 208 -7.13 0.79 -24.23
CA LEU A 208 -6.33 1.30 -23.11
C LEU A 208 -5.47 2.51 -23.52
N LYS A 209 -4.84 2.49 -24.70
CA LYS A 209 -4.11 3.66 -25.23
C LYS A 209 -5.01 4.88 -25.39
N GLN A 210 -6.21 4.70 -25.95
CA GLN A 210 -7.19 5.78 -26.11
C GLN A 210 -7.63 6.34 -24.77
N GLN A 211 -7.91 5.47 -23.79
CA GLN A 211 -8.30 5.88 -22.43
C GLN A 211 -7.21 6.66 -21.72
N VAL A 212 -5.95 6.21 -21.78
CA VAL A 212 -4.81 6.92 -21.20
C VAL A 212 -4.61 8.28 -21.87
N GLN A 213 -4.64 8.33 -23.21
CA GLN A 213 -4.49 9.60 -23.93
C GLN A 213 -5.60 10.58 -23.56
N ALA A 214 -6.86 10.14 -23.57
CA ALA A 214 -8.00 10.98 -23.21
C ALA A 214 -7.90 11.51 -21.78
N ALA A 215 -7.40 10.70 -20.84
CA ALA A 215 -7.19 11.14 -19.46
C ALA A 215 -6.08 12.21 -19.33
N LEU A 216 -4.98 12.06 -20.08
CA LEU A 216 -3.91 13.07 -20.11
C LEU A 216 -4.36 14.36 -20.79
N ASP A 217 -5.16 14.26 -21.86
CA ASP A 217 -5.76 15.42 -22.51
C ASP A 217 -6.70 16.13 -21.52
N ALA A 218 -7.58 15.38 -20.84
CA ALA A 218 -8.48 15.92 -19.82
C ALA A 218 -7.75 16.61 -18.67
N ALA A 219 -6.66 16.00 -18.17
CA ALA A 219 -5.82 16.61 -17.14
C ALA A 219 -5.13 17.90 -17.62
N SER A 220 -4.81 17.99 -18.91
CA SER A 220 -4.12 19.14 -19.52
C SER A 220 -5.05 20.29 -19.89
N LEU A 221 -6.37 20.06 -19.97
CA LEU A 221 -7.34 21.07 -20.39
C LEU A 221 -7.58 22.19 -19.37
N GLY A 222 -6.93 22.16 -18.20
CA GLY A 222 -7.01 23.25 -17.22
C GLY A 222 -8.39 23.46 -16.60
N TYR A 223 -9.38 22.59 -16.87
CA TYR A 223 -10.69 22.61 -16.19
C TYR A 223 -10.62 22.33 -14.69
N LEU A 224 -9.43 22.01 -14.19
CA LEU A 224 -9.11 21.78 -12.78
C LEU A 224 -8.48 23.01 -12.11
N ASP A 225 -8.21 24.07 -12.88
CA ASP A 225 -8.01 25.39 -12.31
C ASP A 225 -9.38 25.89 -11.84
N ASP A 226 -9.62 25.73 -10.54
CA ASP A 226 -10.72 26.39 -9.88
C ASP A 226 -10.58 27.91 -10.13
N GLN A 227 -11.44 28.45 -10.98
CA GLN A 227 -11.48 29.87 -11.32
C GLN A 227 -11.84 30.76 -10.10
N SER A 228 -12.21 30.17 -8.96
CA SER A 228 -12.40 30.87 -7.68
C SER A 228 -11.10 31.05 -6.87
N ILE A 229 -10.01 30.38 -7.25
CA ILE A 229 -8.68 30.53 -6.66
C ILE A 229 -7.87 31.50 -7.53
N GLY A 230 -7.46 32.64 -6.95
CA GLY A 230 -6.72 33.66 -7.68
C GLY A 230 -5.41 33.13 -8.23
N ALA A 231 -4.98 33.62 -9.40
CA ALA A 231 -3.78 33.18 -10.14
C ALA A 231 -2.43 33.29 -9.38
N GLY A 232 -2.44 33.71 -8.11
CA GLY A 232 -1.27 33.79 -7.22
C GLY A 232 -1.26 32.75 -6.09
N ASP A 233 -2.37 32.03 -5.85
CA ASP A 233 -2.42 30.91 -4.91
C ASP A 233 -2.17 29.62 -5.70
N ALA A 234 -1.02 28.99 -5.43
CA ALA A 234 -0.63 27.75 -6.07
C ALA A 234 -1.78 26.73 -6.01
N HIS A 235 -2.22 26.26 -7.19
CA HIS A 235 -3.24 25.24 -7.43
C HIS A 235 -3.45 24.31 -6.22
N SER A 236 -4.61 24.39 -5.56
CA SER A 236 -4.93 23.53 -4.42
C SER A 236 -4.82 22.07 -4.85
N ASN A 237 -3.81 21.36 -4.34
CA ASN A 237 -3.57 19.96 -4.69
C ASN A 237 -4.07 19.06 -3.57
N VAL A 238 -5.26 18.47 -3.77
CA VAL A 238 -5.88 17.59 -2.77
C VAL A 238 -4.99 16.39 -2.44
N SER A 239 -4.20 15.89 -3.41
CA SER A 239 -3.32 14.75 -3.20
C SER A 239 -2.23 15.03 -2.15
N LEU A 240 -1.77 16.28 -2.01
CA LEU A 240 -0.82 16.67 -0.95
C LEU A 240 -1.35 16.42 0.46
N LEU A 241 -2.66 16.47 0.66
CA LEU A 241 -3.27 16.23 1.96
C LEU A 241 -3.03 14.79 2.43
N THR A 242 -2.90 13.84 1.51
CA THR A 242 -2.56 12.44 1.82
C THR A 242 -1.13 12.27 2.39
N ALA A 243 -0.29 13.30 2.27
CA ALA A 243 1.05 13.36 2.86
C ALA A 243 1.09 14.00 4.25
N LEU A 244 -0.03 14.48 4.79
CA LEU A 244 -0.07 15.02 6.15
C LEU A 244 0.12 13.91 7.21
N GLY A 245 0.32 14.32 8.46
CA GLY A 245 0.12 13.43 9.60
C GLY A 245 -1.30 12.87 9.57
N ARG A 246 -1.49 11.64 10.05
CA ARG A 246 -2.74 10.90 9.78
C ARG A 246 -3.97 11.52 10.43
N ASP A 247 -3.84 12.13 11.62
CA ASP A 247 -4.96 12.81 12.28
C ASP A 247 -5.31 14.14 11.60
N ASP A 248 -4.31 14.89 11.14
CA ASP A 248 -4.52 16.08 10.31
C ASP A 248 -5.22 15.69 9.01
N TRP A 249 -4.77 14.61 8.36
CA TRP A 249 -5.42 14.12 7.14
C TRP A 249 -6.85 13.65 7.40
N ALA A 250 -7.13 12.95 8.51
CA ALA A 250 -8.49 12.56 8.88
C ALA A 250 -9.41 13.79 8.99
N SER A 251 -8.95 14.84 9.69
CA SER A 251 -9.69 16.10 9.85
C SER A 251 -9.93 16.83 8.52
N GLU A 252 -8.91 16.95 7.67
CA GLU A 252 -9.06 17.60 6.37
C GLU A 252 -9.94 16.77 5.41
N ARG A 253 -9.86 15.44 5.46
CA ARG A 253 -10.75 14.56 4.70
C ARG A 253 -12.21 14.75 5.11
N ASP A 254 -12.51 14.82 6.40
CA ASP A 254 -13.87 15.06 6.90
C ASP A 254 -14.41 16.41 6.42
N ARG A 255 -13.56 17.46 6.39
CA ARG A 255 -13.93 18.76 5.82
C ARG A 255 -14.21 18.67 4.33
N LEU A 256 -13.37 17.98 3.56
CA LEU A 256 -13.58 17.78 2.13
C LEU A 256 -14.91 17.07 1.86
N GLN A 257 -15.27 16.06 2.66
CA GLN A 257 -16.50 15.30 2.49
C GLN A 257 -17.79 16.11 2.72
N GLN A 258 -17.72 17.31 3.32
CA GLN A 258 -18.89 18.19 3.47
C GLN A 258 -19.44 18.68 2.11
N SER A 259 -18.61 18.70 1.08
CA SER A 259 -19.05 18.94 -0.30
C SER A 259 -19.42 17.63 -0.98
N ALA A 260 -20.65 17.53 -1.49
CA ALA A 260 -21.12 16.34 -2.21
C ALA A 260 -20.26 16.01 -3.44
N VAL A 261 -19.70 17.02 -4.10
CA VAL A 261 -18.78 16.84 -5.24
C VAL A 261 -17.48 16.20 -4.76
N ASN A 262 -16.87 16.74 -3.70
CA ASN A 262 -15.63 16.22 -3.16
C ASN A 262 -15.80 14.82 -2.56
N ALA A 263 -16.90 14.57 -1.86
CA ALA A 263 -17.22 13.24 -1.33
C ALA A 263 -17.28 12.20 -2.45
N LYS A 264 -17.93 12.53 -3.58
CA LYS A 264 -17.98 11.67 -4.76
C LYS A 264 -16.60 11.49 -5.41
N SER A 265 -15.81 12.56 -5.52
CA SER A 265 -14.44 12.50 -6.05
C SER A 265 -13.51 11.65 -5.18
N LEU A 266 -13.54 11.83 -3.85
CA LEU A 266 -12.79 11.01 -2.90
C LEU A 266 -13.19 9.53 -3.01
N GLN A 267 -14.50 9.24 -3.08
CA GLN A 267 -14.97 7.88 -3.28
C GLN A 267 -14.45 7.28 -4.59
N MET A 268 -14.40 8.04 -5.69
CA MET A 268 -13.82 7.56 -6.95
C MET A 268 -12.33 7.21 -6.80
N VAL A 269 -11.55 7.99 -6.04
CA VAL A 269 -10.14 7.69 -5.80
C VAL A 269 -9.96 6.48 -4.89
N GLU A 270 -10.68 6.45 -3.76
CA GLU A 270 -10.63 5.39 -2.76
C GLU A 270 -10.99 4.03 -3.35
N THR A 271 -12.05 3.99 -4.17
CA THR A 271 -12.55 2.76 -4.80
C THR A 271 -11.79 2.33 -6.05
N ALA A 272 -10.89 3.15 -6.59
CA ALA A 272 -10.12 2.78 -7.78
C ALA A 272 -9.27 1.53 -7.55
N LEU A 273 -8.92 0.81 -8.61
CA LEU A 273 -8.07 -0.38 -8.49
C LEU A 273 -6.65 -0.04 -8.03
N PHE A 274 -6.08 1.03 -8.58
CA PHE A 274 -4.79 1.61 -8.23
C PHE A 274 -4.69 3.00 -8.87
N CYS A 275 -3.62 3.74 -8.54
CA CYS A 275 -3.31 5.03 -9.15
C CYS A 275 -2.11 4.89 -10.11
N MET A 276 -2.18 5.55 -11.26
CA MET A 276 -1.08 5.66 -12.22
C MET A 276 -0.65 7.12 -12.34
N SER A 277 0.61 7.41 -12.00
CA SER A 277 1.14 8.77 -11.97
C SER A 277 1.92 9.10 -13.24
N PHE A 278 1.60 10.21 -13.89
CA PHE A 278 2.33 10.71 -15.05
C PHE A 278 3.10 11.97 -14.68
N ASP A 279 4.36 11.81 -14.30
CA ASP A 279 5.24 12.94 -14.02
C ASP A 279 5.75 13.62 -15.31
N ARG A 280 6.15 14.90 -15.21
CA ARG A 280 6.69 15.67 -16.34
C ARG A 280 8.17 15.40 -16.52
N GLY A 281 8.60 15.38 -17.77
CA GLY A 281 9.99 15.16 -18.14
C GLY A 281 10.40 13.69 -18.06
N ARG A 282 11.60 13.42 -18.56
CA ARG A 282 12.32 12.17 -18.36
C ARG A 282 13.31 12.41 -17.22
N PRO A 283 13.41 11.53 -16.22
CA PRO A 283 14.42 11.70 -15.19
C PRO A 283 15.82 11.65 -15.81
N ASP A 284 16.67 12.61 -15.46
CA ASP A 284 18.03 12.73 -15.98
C ASP A 284 19.02 11.84 -15.22
N SER A 285 18.62 11.30 -14.06
CA SER A 285 19.46 10.44 -13.24
C SER A 285 18.68 9.38 -12.45
N LYS A 286 19.41 8.43 -11.86
CA LYS A 286 18.81 7.43 -10.95
C LYS A 286 18.28 8.09 -9.68
N GLU A 287 18.97 9.11 -9.16
CA GLU A 287 18.52 9.89 -8.00
C GLU A 287 17.21 10.61 -8.30
N GLU A 288 17.07 11.20 -9.49
CA GLU A 288 15.80 11.82 -9.88
C GLU A 288 14.69 10.79 -10.06
N SER A 289 15.00 9.64 -10.65
CA SER A 289 14.04 8.53 -10.78
C SER A 289 13.54 8.05 -9.41
N ALA A 290 14.45 7.93 -8.43
CA ALA A 290 14.13 7.59 -7.06
C ALA A 290 13.28 8.69 -6.39
N ARG A 291 13.65 9.97 -6.56
CA ARG A 291 12.89 11.11 -6.03
C ARG A 291 11.45 11.12 -6.53
N LEU A 292 11.25 10.96 -7.84
CA LEU A 292 9.90 10.93 -8.45
C LEU A 292 9.08 9.71 -8.02
N SER A 293 9.74 8.55 -7.89
CA SER A 293 9.09 7.31 -7.45
C SER A 293 8.67 7.36 -5.98
N HIS A 294 9.47 7.98 -5.12
CA HIS A 294 9.18 8.12 -3.70
C HIS A 294 8.00 9.07 -3.43
N GLY A 295 7.95 10.20 -4.14
CA GLY A 295 6.92 11.20 -3.90
C GLY A 295 6.98 12.40 -4.82
N GLY A 296 8.16 12.74 -5.36
CA GLY A 296 8.35 13.95 -6.16
C GLY A 296 7.93 15.19 -5.38
N GLU A 297 7.09 16.02 -6.00
CA GLU A 297 6.46 17.17 -5.35
C GLU A 297 5.17 16.80 -4.59
N GLY A 298 4.82 15.51 -4.47
CA GLY A 298 3.59 15.00 -3.85
C GLY A 298 2.32 15.22 -4.69
N ARG A 299 2.37 16.13 -5.68
CA ARG A 299 1.21 16.55 -6.48
C ARG A 299 0.56 15.45 -7.30
N ASN A 300 1.33 14.45 -7.72
CA ASN A 300 0.89 13.33 -8.56
C ASN A 300 0.89 12.01 -7.79
N LYS A 301 0.70 12.03 -6.46
CA LYS A 301 0.73 10.82 -5.64
C LYS A 301 -0.46 10.82 -4.69
N TRP A 302 -1.15 9.69 -4.62
CA TRP A 302 -2.17 9.45 -3.61
C TRP A 302 -1.62 8.43 -2.63
N PHE A 303 -1.01 8.89 -1.53
CA PHE A 303 -0.18 8.06 -0.67
C PHE A 303 -0.96 6.98 0.09
N ASP A 304 -2.29 7.12 0.16
CA ASP A 304 -3.19 6.14 0.78
C ASP A 304 -3.56 4.95 -0.12
N LYS A 305 -3.15 4.96 -1.39
CA LYS A 305 -3.46 3.87 -2.32
C LYS A 305 -2.43 2.74 -2.20
N SER A 306 -2.90 1.50 -2.24
CA SER A 306 -2.06 0.29 -2.32
C SER A 306 -1.18 0.26 -3.57
#